data_AF-A0A6L4Z981-F1
#
_entry.id   AF-A0A6L4Z981-F1
#
_cell.length_a   1.000
_cell.length_b   1.000
_cell.length_c   1.000
_cell.angle_alpha   90.00
_cell.angle_beta   90.00
_cell.angle_gamma   90.00
#
_symmetry.space_group_name_H-M   'P 1'
#
loop_
_entity.id
_entity.type
_entity.pdbx_description
1 polymer ?
#
loop_
_entity_poly.entity_id
_entity_poly.type
_entity_poly.pdbx_seq_one_letter_code
_entity_poly.pdbx_strand_id
1 'polypeptide(L)'
;MIRKAIILVSTVLISINCTIAQTPTKWRGASGNGVYSETGLLKKWPANGPEIVWHYDDLGQGHSSPAFANGLIYVSGMEGTTGNIYALTPDGKLKWKKPYGTEFSESYPGARSTPVISGDLLYMYSGFGILTCMDANNGNVKWKKDVLREFNGQNIQWGVTESVVVDGGLVYVTPGGKKNNVVALNRNNGDLVWSSPGKGETSAYCTPLLINLTSRKLLVTMTADHIIGLDAAT
;
A
#
# COMPACT_ATOMS: atom_id res chain seq x y z
N MET A 1 -11.07 65.52 35.27
CA MET A 1 -11.55 64.88 34.02
C MET A 1 -10.65 63.69 33.72
N ILE A 2 -11.05 62.47 34.08
CA ILE A 2 -10.23 61.25 33.94
C ILE A 2 -10.79 60.44 32.77
N ARG A 3 -10.02 60.34 31.67
CA ARG A 3 -10.34 59.48 30.52
C ARG A 3 -9.98 58.03 30.86
N LYS A 4 -10.97 57.14 30.89
CA LYS A 4 -10.75 55.69 30.94
C LYS A 4 -10.54 55.17 29.52
N ALA A 5 -9.35 54.65 29.22
CA ALA A 5 -9.08 53.88 28.02
C ALA A 5 -9.47 52.42 28.27
N ILE A 6 -10.36 51.88 27.44
CA ILE A 6 -10.74 50.47 27.45
C ILE A 6 -9.83 49.77 26.45
N ILE A 7 -8.92 48.92 26.95
CA ILE A 7 -8.10 48.06 26.11
C ILE A 7 -8.86 46.75 25.92
N LEU A 8 -9.32 46.49 24.70
CA LEU A 8 -9.96 45.24 24.31
C LEU A 8 -8.85 44.23 23.98
N VAL A 9 -8.66 43.23 24.84
CA VAL A 9 -7.73 42.12 24.59
C VAL A 9 -8.49 41.03 23.84
N SER A 10 -8.30 40.94 22.52
CA SER A 10 -8.82 39.85 21.71
C SER A 10 -7.92 38.62 21.82
N THR A 11 -8.39 37.58 22.51
CA THR A 11 -7.71 36.28 22.60
C THR A 11 -7.94 35.49 21.32
N VAL A 12 -6.92 35.32 20.49
CA VAL A 12 -6.97 34.45 19.30
C VAL A 12 -6.79 33.00 19.77
N LEU A 13 -7.86 32.21 19.75
CA LEU A 13 -7.80 30.75 19.91
C LEU A 13 -7.23 30.14 18.63
N ILE A 14 -5.97 29.71 18.67
CA ILE A 14 -5.38 28.87 17.62
C ILE A 14 -5.87 27.45 17.86
N SER A 15 -6.91 27.04 17.14
CA SER A 15 -7.33 25.64 17.06
C SER A 15 -6.24 24.85 16.32
N ILE A 16 -5.46 24.07 17.06
CA ILE A 16 -4.53 23.08 16.50
C ILE A 16 -5.39 21.96 15.93
N ASN A 17 -5.73 22.06 14.65
CA ASN A 17 -6.28 20.93 13.91
C ASN A 17 -5.15 19.91 13.76
N CYS A 18 -5.12 18.93 14.67
CA CYS A 18 -4.27 17.76 14.51
C CYS A 18 -4.87 16.96 13.34
N THR A 19 -4.34 17.18 12.13
CA THR A 19 -4.65 16.34 10.98
C THR A 19 -4.08 14.95 11.27
N ILE A 20 -4.95 14.05 11.72
CA ILE A 20 -4.61 12.63 11.79
C ILE A 20 -4.35 12.20 10.35
N ALA A 21 -3.08 11.95 10.02
CA ALA A 21 -2.73 11.34 8.75
C ALA A 21 -3.50 10.02 8.64
N GLN A 22 -4.21 9.84 7.52
CA GLN A 22 -4.98 8.63 7.29
C GLN A 22 -4.08 7.41 7.41
N THR A 23 -4.49 6.45 8.24
CA THR A 23 -3.78 5.18 8.40
C THR A 23 -3.75 4.47 7.05
N PRO A 24 -2.57 4.11 6.54
CA PRO A 24 -2.47 3.37 5.28
C PRO A 24 -3.25 2.06 5.32
N THR A 25 -3.87 1.69 4.20
CA THR A 25 -4.45 0.34 4.07
C THR A 25 -3.36 -0.71 4.16
N LYS A 26 -3.73 -1.90 4.65
CA LYS A 26 -2.81 -3.03 4.77
C LYS A 26 -3.47 -4.27 4.20
N TRP A 27 -2.66 -5.09 3.54
CA TRP A 27 -3.08 -6.43 3.15
C TRP A 27 -3.43 -7.24 4.40
N ARG A 28 -4.53 -8.00 4.36
CA ARG A 28 -5.10 -8.74 5.51
C ARG A 28 -5.64 -7.86 6.66
N GLY A 29 -6.23 -6.71 6.34
CA GLY A 29 -7.00 -5.90 7.29
C GLY A 29 -6.16 -4.89 8.08
N ALA A 30 -6.80 -4.08 8.94
CA ALA A 30 -6.18 -2.92 9.59
C ALA A 30 -4.92 -3.23 10.43
N SER A 31 -4.86 -4.43 11.01
CA SER A 31 -3.72 -4.97 11.77
C SER A 31 -2.69 -5.69 10.90
N GLY A 32 -3.01 -6.02 9.64
CA GLY A 32 -2.13 -6.76 8.72
C GLY A 32 -1.97 -8.25 9.05
N ASN A 33 -2.73 -8.80 10.00
CA ASN A 33 -2.60 -10.19 10.45
C ASN A 33 -3.72 -11.12 9.95
N GLY A 34 -4.76 -10.59 9.30
CA GLY A 34 -5.90 -11.36 8.82
C GLY A 34 -6.84 -11.83 9.93
N VAL A 35 -6.75 -11.21 11.11
CA VAL A 35 -7.69 -11.43 12.21
C VAL A 35 -8.74 -10.32 12.16
N TYR A 36 -9.99 -10.73 12.10
CA TYR A 36 -11.17 -9.90 11.97
C TYR A 36 -12.01 -10.06 13.26
N SER A 37 -12.31 -8.95 13.93
CA SER A 37 -13.02 -8.92 15.23
C SER A 37 -14.54 -8.83 15.09
N GLU A 38 -15.05 -8.96 13.88
CA GLU A 38 -16.46 -8.85 13.51
C GLU A 38 -17.28 -9.96 14.20
N THR A 39 -18.36 -9.54 14.86
CA THR A 39 -19.31 -10.44 15.52
C THR A 39 -20.58 -10.58 14.68
N GLY A 40 -21.41 -11.59 14.97
CA GLY A 40 -22.69 -11.77 14.26
C GLY A 40 -22.56 -12.41 12.87
N LEU A 41 -21.38 -12.91 12.52
CA LEU A 41 -21.17 -13.67 11.29
C LEU A 41 -21.99 -14.97 11.31
N LEU A 42 -22.55 -15.34 10.16
CA LEU A 42 -23.29 -16.59 9.97
C LEU A 42 -22.42 -17.79 10.38
N LYS A 43 -22.94 -18.63 11.28
CA LYS A 43 -22.28 -19.88 11.67
C LYS A 43 -22.49 -21.01 10.65
N LYS A 44 -23.54 -20.90 9.85
CA LYS A 44 -23.87 -21.78 8.74
C LYS A 44 -24.51 -20.96 7.64
N TRP A 45 -24.11 -21.21 6.40
CA TRP A 45 -24.75 -20.58 5.24
C TRP A 45 -26.14 -21.18 4.99
N PRO A 46 -27.09 -20.39 4.44
CA PRO A 46 -28.33 -20.92 3.89
C PRO A 46 -28.06 -21.97 2.80
N ALA A 47 -29.04 -22.83 2.51
CA ALA A 47 -28.91 -23.87 1.48
C ALA A 47 -28.53 -23.30 0.10
N ASN A 48 -29.04 -22.12 -0.23
CA ASN A 48 -28.75 -21.41 -1.48
C ASN A 48 -27.53 -20.46 -1.39
N GLY A 49 -26.79 -20.49 -0.27
CA GLY A 49 -25.71 -19.55 0.00
C GLY A 49 -26.19 -18.20 0.55
N PRO A 50 -25.25 -17.31 0.92
CA PRO A 50 -25.56 -15.92 1.28
C PRO A 50 -26.05 -15.15 0.05
N GLU A 51 -26.86 -14.12 0.29
CA GLU A 51 -27.30 -13.19 -0.77
C GLU A 51 -26.09 -12.44 -1.35
N ILE A 52 -26.00 -12.42 -2.68
CA ILE A 52 -25.02 -11.59 -3.40
C ILE A 52 -25.60 -10.19 -3.53
N VAL A 53 -25.04 -9.23 -2.78
CA VAL A 53 -25.48 -7.83 -2.82
C VAL A 53 -25.08 -7.11 -4.10
N TRP A 54 -23.92 -7.46 -4.67
CA TRP A 54 -23.43 -7.02 -5.98
C TRP A 54 -22.22 -7.87 -6.39
N HIS A 55 -21.88 -7.83 -7.68
CA HIS A 55 -20.63 -8.39 -8.23
C HIS A 55 -20.08 -7.45 -9.31
N TYR A 56 -18.80 -7.60 -9.64
CA TYR A 56 -18.12 -6.85 -10.70
C TYR A 56 -17.19 -7.79 -11.47
N ASP A 57 -17.47 -8.03 -12.75
CA ASP A 57 -16.84 -9.10 -13.53
C ASP A 57 -15.63 -8.63 -14.38
N ASP A 58 -15.43 -7.32 -14.51
CA ASP A 58 -14.50 -6.73 -15.49
C ASP A 58 -13.10 -6.40 -14.91
N LEU A 59 -12.64 -7.08 -13.85
CA LEU A 59 -11.32 -6.79 -13.25
C LEU A 59 -10.13 -7.28 -14.11
N GLY A 60 -10.35 -8.26 -14.99
CA GLY A 60 -9.26 -8.96 -15.67
C GLY A 60 -8.53 -9.94 -14.74
N GLN A 61 -7.32 -10.33 -15.10
CA GLN A 61 -6.54 -11.36 -14.40
C GLN A 61 -5.87 -10.80 -13.13
N GLY A 62 -5.96 -11.51 -12.01
CA GLY A 62 -5.28 -11.10 -10.79
C GLY A 62 -5.50 -12.02 -9.60
N HIS A 63 -4.70 -11.77 -8.58
CA HIS A 63 -4.67 -12.42 -7.27
C HIS A 63 -4.71 -11.39 -6.12
N SER A 64 -4.87 -10.11 -6.44
CA SER A 64 -4.87 -9.02 -5.47
C SER A 64 -6.10 -9.07 -4.56
N SER A 65 -5.97 -8.55 -3.34
CA SER A 65 -7.11 -8.31 -2.47
C SER A 65 -7.66 -6.90 -2.69
N PRO A 66 -8.95 -6.64 -2.40
CA PRO A 66 -9.47 -5.28 -2.38
C PRO A 66 -8.91 -4.49 -1.19
N ALA A 67 -8.66 -3.21 -1.41
CA ALA A 67 -8.33 -2.23 -0.37
C ALA A 67 -9.46 -1.20 -0.24
N PHE A 68 -9.89 -0.94 0.99
CA PHE A 68 -11.01 -0.03 1.29
C PHE A 68 -10.46 1.26 1.88
N ALA A 69 -10.67 2.38 1.20
CA ALA A 69 -10.23 3.70 1.64
C ALA A 69 -11.04 4.79 0.94
N ASN A 70 -11.13 5.99 1.55
CA ASN A 70 -11.70 7.18 0.89
C ASN A 70 -13.12 6.97 0.35
N GLY A 71 -13.90 6.08 0.98
CA GLY A 71 -15.25 5.71 0.52
C GLY A 71 -15.29 4.88 -0.77
N LEU A 72 -14.17 4.29 -1.18
CA LEU A 72 -14.01 3.49 -2.39
C LEU A 72 -13.37 2.14 -2.08
N ILE A 73 -13.53 1.23 -3.04
CA ILE A 73 -12.89 -0.08 -3.09
C ILE A 73 -11.87 -0.04 -4.22
N TYR A 74 -10.60 -0.21 -3.90
CA TYR A 74 -9.50 -0.25 -4.86
C TYR A 74 -9.06 -1.70 -5.06
N VAL A 75 -8.98 -2.14 -6.30
CA VAL A 75 -8.51 -3.50 -6.63
C VAL A 75 -7.68 -3.44 -7.90
N SER A 76 -6.62 -4.24 -7.97
CA SER A 76 -5.76 -4.32 -9.14
C SER A 76 -6.10 -5.55 -9.97
N GLY A 77 -6.03 -5.41 -11.29
CA GLY A 77 -6.24 -6.51 -12.23
C GLY A 77 -5.55 -6.22 -13.57
N MET A 78 -5.37 -7.25 -14.38
CA MET A 78 -4.57 -7.19 -15.60
C MET A 78 -5.40 -7.50 -16.84
N GLU A 79 -5.27 -6.65 -17.85
CA GLU A 79 -5.84 -6.84 -19.18
C GLU A 79 -4.73 -6.91 -20.22
N GLY A 80 -4.63 -8.04 -20.92
CA GLY A 80 -3.45 -8.34 -21.74
C GLY A 80 -2.20 -8.38 -20.86
N THR A 81 -1.30 -7.43 -21.05
CA THR A 81 -0.09 -7.25 -20.22
C THR A 81 -0.15 -6.01 -19.34
N THR A 82 -1.25 -5.25 -19.40
CA THR A 82 -1.40 -3.98 -18.69
C THR A 82 -2.13 -4.19 -17.37
N GLY A 83 -1.45 -3.88 -16.28
CA GLY A 83 -2.03 -3.77 -14.96
C GLY A 83 -2.82 -2.48 -14.79
N ASN A 84 -4.02 -2.59 -14.25
CA ASN A 84 -4.96 -1.51 -13.98
C ASN A 84 -5.34 -1.49 -12.50
N ILE A 85 -5.56 -0.29 -11.96
CA ILE A 85 -6.33 -0.09 -10.73
C ILE A 85 -7.78 0.22 -11.13
N TYR A 86 -8.71 -0.48 -10.49
CA TYR A 86 -10.14 -0.22 -10.52
C TYR A 86 -10.52 0.40 -9.19
N ALA A 87 -11.15 1.57 -9.22
CA ALA A 87 -11.78 2.17 -8.05
C ALA A 87 -13.29 2.04 -8.19
N LEU A 88 -13.90 1.26 -7.32
CA LEU A 88 -15.33 1.01 -7.27
C LEU A 88 -15.96 1.77 -6.09
N THR A 89 -17.23 2.13 -6.24
CA THR A 89 -18.06 2.57 -5.12
C THR A 89 -18.46 1.37 -4.24
N PRO A 90 -18.96 1.60 -3.00
CA PRO A 90 -19.38 0.51 -2.11
C PRO A 90 -20.52 -0.36 -2.66
N ASP A 91 -21.29 0.13 -3.63
CA ASP A 91 -22.33 -0.61 -4.37
C ASP A 91 -21.81 -1.25 -5.67
N GLY A 92 -20.49 -1.35 -5.84
CA GLY A 92 -19.86 -2.09 -6.94
C GLY A 92 -19.75 -1.35 -8.27
N LYS A 93 -20.10 -0.06 -8.34
CA LYS A 93 -20.01 0.71 -9.60
C LYS A 93 -18.60 1.21 -9.84
N LEU A 94 -18.13 1.09 -11.07
CA LEU A 94 -16.83 1.66 -11.47
C LEU A 94 -16.85 3.18 -11.41
N LYS A 95 -16.01 3.76 -10.56
CA LYS A 95 -15.77 5.21 -10.50
C LYS A 95 -14.69 5.63 -11.48
N TRP A 96 -13.58 4.89 -11.51
CA TRP A 96 -12.52 5.07 -12.50
C TRP A 96 -11.67 3.82 -12.63
N LYS A 97 -11.00 3.71 -13.78
CA LYS A 97 -9.99 2.70 -14.11
C LYS A 97 -8.77 3.37 -14.70
N LYS A 98 -7.57 3.06 -14.20
CA LYS A 98 -6.32 3.64 -14.71
C LYS A 98 -5.19 2.62 -14.75
N PRO A 99 -4.36 2.62 -15.80
CA PRO A 99 -3.22 1.73 -15.88
C PRO A 99 -2.10 2.18 -14.94
N TYR A 100 -1.49 1.24 -14.21
CA TYR A 100 -0.23 1.47 -13.50
C TYR A 100 0.98 1.02 -14.31
N GLY A 101 0.79 0.28 -15.41
CA GLY A 101 1.86 -0.12 -16.33
C GLY A 101 1.85 -1.62 -16.58
N THR A 102 2.97 -2.16 -17.04
CA THR A 102 3.11 -3.60 -17.31
C THR A 102 3.03 -4.41 -16.03
N GLU A 103 2.26 -5.49 -16.07
CA GLU A 103 2.10 -6.47 -15.00
C GLU A 103 2.60 -7.84 -15.44
N PHE A 104 2.93 -8.71 -14.48
CA PHE A 104 3.48 -10.04 -14.71
C PHE A 104 2.52 -10.90 -15.54
N SER A 105 2.94 -11.13 -16.78
CA SER A 105 2.17 -11.83 -17.81
C SER A 105 2.78 -13.18 -18.21
N GLU A 106 3.71 -13.69 -17.41
CA GLU A 106 4.35 -14.99 -17.65
C GLU A 106 3.53 -16.11 -16.98
N SER A 107 4.13 -16.88 -16.08
CA SER A 107 3.44 -17.95 -15.35
C SER A 107 2.46 -17.38 -14.32
N TYR A 108 1.26 -17.96 -14.21
CA TYR A 108 0.20 -17.44 -13.32
C TYR A 108 -0.01 -15.91 -13.51
N PRO A 109 -0.40 -15.49 -14.72
CA PRO A 109 -0.45 -14.09 -15.09
C PRO A 109 -1.50 -13.32 -14.27
N GLY A 110 -1.20 -12.06 -13.97
CA GLY A 110 -2.14 -11.17 -13.27
C GLY A 110 -1.51 -10.31 -12.18
N ALA A 111 -2.28 -9.31 -11.75
CA ALA A 111 -1.91 -8.41 -10.66
C ALA A 111 -1.85 -9.18 -9.33
N ARG A 112 -0.70 -9.15 -8.64
CA ARG A 112 -0.44 -10.00 -7.46
C ARG A 112 -0.27 -9.24 -6.14
N SER A 113 0.18 -7.98 -6.19
CA SER A 113 0.23 -7.12 -5.01
C SER A 113 -1.13 -6.46 -4.75
N THR A 114 -1.44 -6.18 -3.49
CA THR A 114 -2.63 -5.40 -3.12
C THR A 114 -2.30 -3.91 -3.15
N PRO A 115 -3.13 -3.04 -3.76
CA PRO A 115 -2.88 -1.60 -3.74
C PRO A 115 -2.94 -1.05 -2.31
N VAL A 116 -2.01 -0.15 -2.00
CA VAL A 116 -1.92 0.48 -0.68
C VAL A 116 -2.31 1.95 -0.77
N ILE A 117 -3.35 2.35 -0.05
CA ILE A 117 -3.87 3.71 -0.05
C ILE A 117 -3.45 4.37 1.25
N SER A 118 -2.80 5.52 1.16
CA SER A 118 -2.47 6.39 2.28
C SER A 118 -2.82 7.83 1.91
N GLY A 119 -3.84 8.39 2.55
CA GLY A 119 -4.36 9.72 2.18
C GLY A 119 -4.79 9.75 0.72
N ASP A 120 -4.29 10.76 0.00
CA ASP A 120 -4.53 10.94 -1.44
C ASP A 120 -3.56 10.17 -2.34
N LEU A 121 -2.74 9.27 -1.78
CA LEU A 121 -1.74 8.50 -2.53
C LEU A 121 -2.08 7.02 -2.53
N LEU A 122 -1.95 6.39 -3.70
CA LEU A 122 -2.08 4.96 -3.93
C LEU A 122 -0.75 4.41 -4.43
N TYR A 123 -0.30 3.30 -3.86
CA TYR A 123 0.90 2.58 -4.25
C TYR A 123 0.55 1.22 -4.82
N MET A 124 1.13 0.91 -5.98
CA MET A 124 1.01 -0.40 -6.61
C MET A 124 2.39 -0.89 -7.05
N TYR A 125 2.74 -2.09 -6.61
CA TYR A 125 4.00 -2.76 -6.97
C TYR A 125 3.71 -3.91 -7.93
N SER A 126 4.10 -3.75 -9.20
CA SER A 126 3.87 -4.79 -10.20
C SER A 126 4.79 -5.99 -10.00
N GLY A 127 4.41 -7.15 -10.52
CA GLY A 127 5.23 -8.35 -10.51
C GLY A 127 6.46 -8.30 -11.41
N PHE A 128 6.65 -7.22 -12.16
CA PHE A 128 7.91 -6.88 -12.81
C PHE A 128 8.77 -5.89 -12.01
N GLY A 129 8.39 -5.56 -10.77
CA GLY A 129 9.21 -4.74 -9.89
C GLY A 129 9.10 -3.25 -10.11
N ILE A 130 8.01 -2.77 -10.71
CA ILE A 130 7.76 -1.34 -10.90
C ILE A 130 6.84 -0.86 -9.78
N LEU A 131 7.35 0.00 -8.91
CA LEU A 131 6.54 0.69 -7.91
C LEU A 131 5.98 1.97 -8.52
N THR A 132 4.65 2.07 -8.54
CA THR A 132 3.92 3.22 -9.06
C THR A 132 3.16 3.90 -7.94
N CYS A 133 3.37 5.20 -7.78
CA CYS A 133 2.54 6.06 -6.94
C CYS A 133 1.55 6.82 -7.80
N MET A 134 0.29 6.80 -7.40
CA MET A 134 -0.84 7.39 -8.11
C MET A 134 -1.64 8.28 -7.16
N ASP A 135 -2.39 9.22 -7.73
CA ASP A 135 -3.43 9.94 -7.00
C ASP A 135 -4.61 9.00 -6.73
N ALA A 136 -4.98 8.83 -5.46
CA ALA A 136 -6.05 7.92 -5.08
C ALA A 136 -7.46 8.41 -5.51
N ASN A 137 -7.61 9.68 -5.86
CA ASN A 137 -8.91 10.26 -6.22
C ASN A 137 -9.22 10.11 -7.72
N ASN A 138 -8.20 10.20 -8.58
CA ASN A 138 -8.37 10.16 -10.04
C ASN A 138 -7.48 9.14 -10.78
N GLY A 139 -6.58 8.45 -10.08
CA GLY A 139 -5.69 7.44 -10.63
C GLY A 139 -4.57 7.98 -11.52
N ASN A 140 -4.28 9.28 -11.51
CA ASN A 140 -3.14 9.82 -12.26
C ASN A 140 -1.83 9.42 -11.60
N VAL A 141 -0.85 8.99 -12.39
CA VAL A 141 0.49 8.67 -11.90
C VAL A 141 1.17 9.94 -11.38
N LYS A 142 1.72 9.88 -10.17
CA LYS A 142 2.56 10.94 -9.59
C LYS A 142 4.04 10.66 -9.79
N TRP A 143 4.47 9.41 -9.57
CA TRP A 143 5.83 8.96 -9.86
C TRP A 143 5.87 7.44 -10.08
N LYS A 144 6.94 6.98 -10.74
CA LYS A 144 7.25 5.55 -10.92
C LYS A 144 8.72 5.28 -10.65
N LYS A 145 9.01 4.08 -10.16
CA LYS A 145 10.36 3.60 -9.89
C LYS A 145 10.49 2.16 -10.35
N ASP A 146 11.52 1.88 -11.15
CA ASP A 146 11.89 0.51 -11.51
C ASP A 146 12.80 -0.01 -10.41
N VAL A 147 12.19 -0.58 -9.37
CA VAL A 147 12.85 -0.91 -8.10
C VAL A 147 13.89 -2.01 -8.33
N LEU A 148 13.58 -3.03 -9.14
CA LEU A 148 14.53 -4.10 -9.42
C LEU A 148 15.76 -3.57 -10.16
N ARG A 149 15.56 -2.75 -11.20
CA ARG A 149 16.69 -2.19 -11.95
C ARG A 149 17.52 -1.22 -11.11
N GLU A 150 16.87 -0.26 -10.44
CA GLU A 150 17.55 0.81 -9.69
C GLU A 150 18.31 0.29 -8.48
N PHE A 151 17.85 -0.80 -7.86
CA PHE A 151 18.44 -1.35 -6.65
C PHE A 151 19.18 -2.69 -6.86
N ASN A 152 19.44 -3.05 -8.13
CA ASN A 152 20.14 -4.28 -8.50
C ASN A 152 19.47 -5.54 -7.92
N GLY A 153 18.14 -5.53 -7.83
CA GLY A 153 17.32 -6.69 -7.53
C GLY A 153 17.17 -7.59 -8.75
N GLN A 154 16.60 -8.77 -8.52
CA GLN A 154 16.24 -9.71 -9.58
C GLN A 154 14.79 -10.12 -9.41
N ASN A 155 14.10 -10.34 -10.53
CA ASN A 155 12.76 -10.88 -10.47
C ASN A 155 12.82 -12.35 -10.02
N ILE A 156 11.77 -12.82 -9.38
CA ILE A 156 11.65 -14.18 -8.85
C ILE A 156 10.69 -15.01 -9.71
N GLN A 157 10.67 -16.33 -9.50
CA GLN A 157 10.05 -17.33 -10.39
C GLN A 157 8.64 -16.98 -10.90
N TRP A 158 7.83 -16.37 -10.04
CA TRP A 158 6.44 -15.98 -10.33
C TRP A 158 6.21 -14.48 -10.19
N GLY A 159 7.22 -13.66 -10.46
CA GLY A 159 7.12 -12.21 -10.30
C GLY A 159 7.16 -11.78 -8.83
N VAL A 160 7.81 -10.67 -8.52
CA VAL A 160 7.81 -10.13 -7.16
C VAL A 160 6.39 -9.81 -6.69
N THR A 161 6.08 -10.07 -5.42
CA THR A 161 4.81 -9.64 -4.83
C THR A 161 5.07 -9.06 -3.46
N GLU A 162 4.65 -7.82 -3.27
CA GLU A 162 4.79 -7.12 -2.01
C GLU A 162 3.75 -6.00 -1.99
N SER A 163 2.81 -6.06 -1.03
CA SER A 163 1.95 -4.90 -0.76
C SER A 163 2.77 -3.95 0.10
N VAL A 164 3.37 -2.92 -0.50
CA VAL A 164 4.36 -2.06 0.16
C VAL A 164 3.86 -1.47 1.47
N VAL A 165 4.76 -1.27 2.42
CA VAL A 165 4.39 -0.64 3.69
C VAL A 165 4.66 0.85 3.63
N VAL A 166 3.66 1.64 4.01
CA VAL A 166 3.77 3.10 4.13
C VAL A 166 3.76 3.48 5.60
N ASP A 167 4.69 4.34 6.03
CA ASP A 167 4.74 4.88 7.39
C ASP A 167 5.27 6.32 7.36
N GLY A 168 4.41 7.26 7.74
CA GLY A 168 4.73 8.69 7.65
C GLY A 168 5.15 9.10 6.23
N GLY A 169 6.41 9.51 6.10
CA GLY A 169 7.03 9.94 4.85
C GLY A 169 7.74 8.83 4.06
N LEU A 170 7.67 7.57 4.50
CA LEU A 170 8.42 6.46 3.92
C LEU A 170 7.52 5.42 3.25
N VAL A 171 8.04 4.81 2.19
CA VAL A 171 7.52 3.59 1.57
C VAL A 171 8.63 2.56 1.58
N TYR A 172 8.39 1.42 2.21
CA TYR A 172 9.35 0.32 2.29
C TYR A 172 9.11 -0.66 1.15
N VAL A 173 10.21 -1.14 0.55
CA VAL A 173 10.19 -2.12 -0.54
C VAL A 173 11.34 -3.12 -0.37
N THR A 174 11.14 -4.38 -0.76
CA THR A 174 12.18 -5.43 -0.78
C THR A 174 12.62 -5.79 -2.21
N PRO A 175 13.52 -5.01 -2.85
CA PRO A 175 14.05 -5.33 -4.18
C PRO A 175 14.79 -6.68 -4.26
N GLY A 176 15.39 -7.13 -3.15
CA GLY A 176 16.21 -8.34 -3.17
C GLY A 176 17.59 -8.17 -3.82
N GLY A 177 18.16 -6.95 -3.82
CA GLY A 177 19.51 -6.71 -4.31
C GLY A 177 20.59 -7.02 -3.27
N LYS A 178 21.83 -7.33 -3.71
CA LYS A 178 22.93 -7.67 -2.77
C LYS A 178 23.31 -6.54 -1.81
N LYS A 179 23.25 -5.29 -2.26
CA LYS A 179 23.56 -4.08 -1.46
C LYS A 179 22.31 -3.34 -1.01
N ASN A 180 21.24 -3.42 -1.80
CA ASN A 180 19.97 -2.75 -1.57
C ASN A 180 18.88 -3.82 -1.48
N ASN A 181 18.96 -4.62 -0.44
CA ASN A 181 18.10 -5.78 -0.23
C ASN A 181 16.71 -5.33 0.21
N VAL A 182 16.68 -4.37 1.12
CA VAL A 182 15.51 -3.61 1.55
C VAL A 182 15.83 -2.12 1.39
N VAL A 183 14.85 -1.34 0.95
CA VAL A 183 14.98 0.11 0.80
C VAL A 183 13.79 0.82 1.44
N ALA A 184 14.02 2.02 1.93
CA ALA A 184 12.97 2.99 2.19
C ALA A 184 13.07 4.15 1.20
N LEU A 185 11.94 4.48 0.62
CA LEU A 185 11.80 5.54 -0.37
C LEU A 185 10.97 6.67 0.22
N ASN A 186 11.25 7.90 -0.21
CA ASN A 186 10.41 9.04 0.09
C ASN A 186 9.05 8.84 -0.60
N ARG A 187 8.00 8.90 0.22
CA ARG A 187 6.63 8.61 -0.18
C ARG A 187 6.10 9.50 -1.32
N ASN A 188 6.59 10.72 -1.43
CA ASN A 188 6.05 11.75 -2.33
C ASN A 188 6.74 11.78 -3.70
N ASN A 189 7.98 11.31 -3.81
CA ASN A 189 8.75 11.38 -5.06
C ASN A 189 9.51 10.09 -5.42
N GLY A 190 9.57 9.10 -4.52
CA GLY A 190 10.25 7.83 -4.73
C GLY A 190 11.77 7.88 -4.55
N ASP A 191 12.33 9.00 -4.08
CA ASP A 191 13.78 9.09 -3.86
C ASP A 191 14.23 8.15 -2.74
N LEU A 192 15.43 7.59 -2.88
CA LEU A 192 16.01 6.73 -1.85
C LEU A 192 16.26 7.53 -0.58
N VAL A 193 15.74 7.06 0.56
CA VAL A 193 16.03 7.63 1.88
C VAL A 193 17.11 6.81 2.57
N TRP A 194 16.94 5.49 2.63
CA TRP A 194 17.94 4.56 3.13
C TRP A 194 17.86 3.22 2.42
N SER A 195 18.96 2.47 2.42
CA SER A 195 19.01 1.07 1.99
C SER A 195 19.77 0.21 2.99
N SER A 196 19.40 -1.07 3.04
CA SER A 196 20.09 -2.08 3.84
C SER A 196 20.49 -3.25 2.95
N PRO A 197 21.72 -3.79 3.10
CA PRO A 197 22.13 -5.00 2.40
C PRO A 197 21.41 -6.24 2.93
N GLY A 198 20.75 -6.17 4.10
CA GLY A 198 20.06 -7.30 4.71
C GLY A 198 20.94 -8.56 4.74
N LYS A 199 20.51 -9.60 4.02
CA LYS A 199 21.30 -10.81 3.75
C LYS A 199 21.77 -10.93 2.29
N GLY A 200 21.44 -9.95 1.45
CA GLY A 200 21.87 -9.87 0.05
C GLY A 200 21.23 -10.93 -0.86
N GLU A 201 20.09 -11.49 -0.44
CA GLU A 201 19.32 -12.52 -1.13
C GLU A 201 18.26 -11.92 -2.04
N THR A 202 17.71 -12.73 -2.95
CA THR A 202 16.55 -12.32 -3.72
C THR A 202 15.35 -12.06 -2.81
N SER A 203 14.39 -11.30 -3.35
CA SER A 203 13.12 -11.04 -2.66
C SER A 203 12.33 -12.34 -2.44
N ALA A 204 11.30 -12.28 -1.60
CA ALA A 204 10.37 -13.37 -1.38
C ALA A 204 8.92 -12.88 -1.48
N TYR A 205 7.97 -13.81 -1.45
CA TYR A 205 6.54 -13.48 -1.49
C TYR A 205 6.07 -13.04 -0.10
N CYS A 206 6.23 -11.76 0.22
CA CYS A 206 5.93 -11.23 1.55
C CYS A 206 5.44 -9.78 1.50
N THR A 207 4.52 -9.44 2.39
CA THR A 207 4.24 -8.04 2.75
C THR A 207 4.93 -7.76 4.09
N PRO A 208 5.88 -6.81 4.16
CA PRO A 208 6.53 -6.46 5.41
C PRO A 208 5.53 -6.05 6.50
N LEU A 209 5.96 -6.14 7.75
CA LEU A 209 5.21 -5.69 8.92
C LEU A 209 6.03 -4.69 9.72
N LEU A 210 5.36 -3.63 10.17
CA LEU A 210 5.93 -2.72 11.16
C LEU A 210 5.57 -3.19 12.57
N ILE A 211 6.58 -3.44 13.37
CA ILE A 211 6.45 -3.79 14.78
C ILE A 211 6.91 -2.61 15.62
N ASN A 212 5.97 -2.03 16.36
CA ASN A 212 6.26 -0.97 17.32
C ASN A 212 6.68 -1.60 18.65
N LEU A 213 7.94 -1.40 19.03
CA LEU A 213 8.46 -1.71 20.37
C LEU A 213 8.53 -0.41 21.18
N THR A 214 8.68 -0.52 22.50
CA THR A 214 8.77 0.65 23.40
C THR A 214 9.92 1.59 23.04
N SER A 215 11.05 1.06 22.55
CA SER A 215 12.26 1.84 22.27
C SER A 215 12.53 2.11 20.79
N ARG A 216 11.88 1.39 19.87
CA ARG A 216 12.13 1.48 18.42
C ARG A 216 11.00 0.87 17.60
N LYS A 217 10.98 1.20 16.32
CA LYS A 217 10.08 0.59 15.33
C LYS A 217 10.89 -0.31 14.40
N LEU A 218 10.46 -1.54 14.21
CA LEU A 218 11.10 -2.48 13.31
C LEU A 218 10.28 -2.65 12.04
N LEU A 219 10.96 -2.64 10.89
CA LEU A 219 10.44 -3.21 9.67
C LEU A 219 10.88 -4.68 9.62
N VAL A 220 9.92 -5.60 9.66
CA VAL A 220 10.18 -7.04 9.54
C VAL A 220 9.68 -7.53 8.19
N THR A 221 10.57 -8.15 7.42
CA THR A 221 10.26 -8.71 6.10
C THR A 221 10.93 -10.08 5.93
N MET A 222 10.64 -10.73 4.82
CA MET A 222 11.22 -12.02 4.42
C MET A 222 11.93 -11.86 3.08
N THR A 223 13.14 -12.40 2.99
CA THR A 223 13.89 -12.66 1.75
C THR A 223 13.87 -14.15 1.46
N ALA A 224 14.52 -14.58 0.37
CA ALA A 224 14.48 -15.99 -0.07
C ALA A 224 14.72 -17.00 1.07
N ASP A 225 15.70 -16.74 1.94
CA ASP A 225 16.13 -17.72 2.95
C ASP A 225 16.01 -17.21 4.40
N HIS A 226 15.59 -15.95 4.61
CA HIS A 226 15.60 -15.32 5.94
C HIS A 226 14.37 -14.45 6.23
N ILE A 227 14.02 -14.40 7.51
CA ILE A 227 13.23 -13.30 8.09
C ILE A 227 14.21 -12.28 8.67
N ILE A 228 14.07 -11.03 8.28
CA ILE A 228 14.95 -9.94 8.71
C ILE A 228 14.15 -8.85 9.41
N GLY A 229 14.70 -8.30 10.49
CA GLY A 229 14.17 -7.13 11.20
C GLY A 229 15.16 -5.99 11.13
N LEU A 230 14.74 -4.86 10.57
CA LEU A 230 15.53 -3.65 10.36
C LEU A 230 14.96 -2.52 11.20
N ASP A 231 15.77 -1.52 11.54
CA ASP A 231 15.20 -0.29 12.08
C ASP A 231 14.36 0.38 11.00
N ALA A 232 13.14 0.78 11.32
CA ALA A 232 12.27 1.40 10.31
C ALA A 232 12.77 2.79 9.89
N ALA A 233 13.57 3.46 10.73
CA ALA A 233 14.08 4.79 10.48
C ALA A 233 15.39 4.81 9.67
N THR A 234 16.19 3.73 9.68
CA THR A 234 17.56 3.68 9.13
C THR A 234 17.98 2.31 8.65
#